data_AF-A0A1G5LBQ5-F1
#
_entry.id   AF-A0A1G5LBQ5-F1
#
_cell.length_a   1.000
_cell.length_b   1.000
_cell.length_c   1.000
_cell.angle_alpha   90.00
_cell.angle_beta   90.00
_cell.angle_gamma   90.00
#
_symmetry.space_group_name_H-M   'P 1'
#
loop_
_entity.id
_entity.type
_entity.pdbx_description
1 polymer ?
#
loop_
_entity_poly.entity_id
_entity_poly.type
_entity_poly.pdbx_seq_one_letter_code
_entity_poly.pdbx_strand_id
1 'polypeptide(L)'
;MTKSNFKAYLKKQGQSIGKYYPKGKALGLNAINDIIMWANRVERLFDLNLDVIAQGSKETQELLKKINHSNLVSDKQKRNYSGAVRAYFEFINGHVLPSEQ
;
A
#
# COMPACT_ATOMS: atom_id res chain seq x y z
N MET A 1 8.51 21.87 0.06
CA MET A 1 8.54 20.69 0.96
C MET A 1 8.58 19.43 0.12
N THR A 2 9.69 18.70 0.18
CA THR A 2 9.93 17.51 -0.65
C THR A 2 9.02 16.36 -0.24
N LYS A 3 8.11 16.00 -1.16
CA LYS A 3 7.27 14.80 -1.16
C LYS A 3 8.16 13.57 -0.90
N SER A 4 8.23 13.13 0.35
CA SER A 4 8.86 11.87 0.70
C SER A 4 7.92 10.75 0.27
N ASN A 5 8.00 10.40 -1.02
CA ASN A 5 7.34 9.25 -1.62
C ASN A 5 7.65 8.01 -0.76
N PHE A 6 6.67 7.16 -0.43
CA PHE A 6 6.84 5.94 0.39
C PHE A 6 8.10 5.13 0.07
N LYS A 7 8.48 5.12 -1.21
CA LYS A 7 9.73 4.53 -1.72
C LYS A 7 11.00 5.15 -1.13
N ALA A 8 11.05 6.48 -0.97
CA ALA A 8 12.18 7.20 -0.38
C ALA A 8 12.24 7.01 1.14
N TYR A 9 11.09 7.00 1.83
CA TYR A 9 11.04 6.74 3.27
C TYR A 9 11.49 5.30 3.58
N LEU A 10 10.98 4.30 2.86
CA LEU A 10 11.40 2.90 3.03
C LEU A 10 12.87 2.67 2.66
N LYS A 11 13.38 3.33 1.62
CA LYS A 11 14.81 3.25 1.26
C LYS A 11 15.72 3.84 2.34
N LYS A 12 15.24 4.86 3.07
CA LYS A 12 15.96 5.48 4.21
C LYS A 12 15.87 4.62 5.47
N GLN A 13 14.73 3.97 5.71
CA GLN A 13 14.52 3.06 6.86
C GLN A 13 15.08 1.64 6.64
N GLY A 14 15.37 1.23 5.39
CA GLY A 14 16.02 -0.03 5.05
C GLY A 14 17.46 -0.17 5.57
N GLN A 15 18.00 0.85 6.24
CA GLN A 15 19.23 0.76 7.03
C GLN A 15 18.97 0.35 8.51
N SER A 16 17.71 0.35 8.97
CA SER A 16 17.27 -0.22 10.25
C SER A 16 16.08 -1.16 10.04
N ILE A 17 16.36 -2.34 9.47
CA ILE A 17 15.40 -3.35 8.95
C ILE A 17 14.39 -3.89 9.99
N GLY A 18 14.51 -3.55 11.28
CA GLY A 18 13.71 -4.13 12.36
C GLY A 18 12.40 -3.41 12.73
N LYS A 19 12.04 -2.28 12.12
CA LYS A 19 10.89 -1.48 12.57
C LYS A 19 10.06 -1.00 11.40
N TYR A 20 9.00 -1.72 11.03
CA TYR A 20 7.65 -1.15 10.97
C TYR A 20 6.61 -2.18 10.52
N TYR A 21 5.75 -2.51 11.48
CA TYR A 21 4.29 -2.67 11.36
C TYR A 21 3.74 -2.20 12.72
N PRO A 22 2.64 -1.46 12.80
CA PRO A 22 2.05 -1.00 14.06
C PRO A 22 1.52 -2.13 14.98
N LYS A 23 1.72 -3.40 14.61
CA LYS A 23 1.34 -4.59 15.38
C LYS A 23 2.43 -5.68 15.47
N GLY A 24 3.70 -5.29 15.54
CA GLY A 24 4.80 -6.24 15.83
C GLY A 24 5.11 -7.27 14.73
N LYS A 25 4.67 -7.05 13.48
CA LYS A 25 5.03 -7.90 12.34
C LYS A 25 6.32 -7.40 11.68
N ALA A 26 7.45 -8.00 11.98
CA ALA A 26 8.66 -7.74 11.20
C ALA A 26 8.44 -8.28 9.77
N LEU A 27 8.26 -7.41 8.80
CA LEU A 27 8.30 -7.81 7.39
C LEU A 27 9.76 -7.86 6.93
N GLY A 28 10.16 -8.98 6.34
CA GLY A 28 11.46 -9.07 5.68
C GLY A 28 11.55 -8.11 4.48
N LEU A 29 12.78 -7.73 4.12
CA LEU A 29 13.07 -6.84 2.98
C LEU A 29 12.35 -7.24 1.68
N ASN A 30 12.25 -8.54 1.42
CA ASN A 30 11.57 -9.06 0.23
C ASN A 30 10.08 -8.69 0.22
N ALA A 31 9.40 -8.84 1.37
CA ALA A 31 7.98 -8.50 1.48
C ALA A 31 7.75 -6.99 1.31
N ILE A 32 8.67 -6.16 1.82
CA ILE A 32 8.63 -4.70 1.62
C ILE A 32 8.80 -4.34 0.14
N ASN A 33 9.78 -4.95 -0.54
CA ASN A 33 10.00 -4.74 -1.97
C ASN A 33 8.79 -5.17 -2.81
N ASP A 34 8.14 -6.29 -2.44
CA ASP A 34 6.92 -6.75 -3.09
C ASP A 34 5.79 -5.75 -2.93
N ILE A 35 5.55 -5.25 -1.71
CA ILE A 35 4.53 -4.21 -1.45
C ILE A 35 4.79 -2.98 -2.30
N ILE A 36 6.03 -2.47 -2.33
CA ILE A 36 6.41 -1.32 -3.17
C ILE A 36 6.13 -1.62 -4.64
N MET A 37 6.55 -2.78 -5.14
CA MET A 37 6.35 -3.16 -6.55
C MET A 37 4.85 -3.18 -6.89
N TRP A 38 4.02 -3.80 -6.04
CA TRP A 38 2.58 -3.90 -6.28
C TRP A 38 1.87 -2.55 -6.16
N ALA A 39 2.23 -1.71 -5.18
CA ALA A 39 1.72 -0.36 -5.04
C ALA A 39 2.00 0.50 -6.29
N ASN A 40 3.25 0.49 -6.78
CA ASN A 40 3.61 1.21 -8.03
C ASN A 40 2.82 0.70 -9.24
N ARG A 41 2.50 -0.59 -9.31
CA ARG A 41 1.69 -1.15 -10.39
C ARG A 41 0.23 -0.69 -10.29
N VAL A 42 -0.32 -0.57 -9.08
CA VAL A 42 -1.67 -0.02 -8.86
C VAL A 42 -1.75 1.43 -9.33
N GLU A 43 -0.79 2.28 -8.96
CA GLU A 43 -0.75 3.69 -9.41
C GLU A 43 -0.79 3.79 -10.94
N ARG A 44 0.02 2.98 -11.63
CA ARG A 44 0.08 2.97 -13.10
C ARG A 44 -1.18 2.41 -13.75
N LEU A 45 -1.74 1.33 -13.21
CA LEU A 45 -2.88 0.66 -13.82
C LEU A 45 -4.18 1.46 -13.68
N PHE A 46 -4.35 2.16 -12.56
CA PHE A 46 -5.56 2.90 -12.24
C PHE A 46 -5.41 4.42 -12.41
N ASP A 47 -4.26 4.87 -12.91
CA ASP A 47 -3.88 6.28 -13.13
C ASP A 47 -4.19 7.17 -11.92
N LEU A 48 -3.52 6.86 -10.80
CA LEU A 48 -3.77 7.52 -9.51
C LEU A 48 -2.48 7.70 -8.71
N ASN A 49 -2.58 8.51 -7.65
CA ASN A 49 -1.51 8.73 -6.68
C ASN A 49 -1.88 8.12 -5.32
N LEU A 50 -1.18 7.06 -4.90
CA LEU A 50 -1.45 6.38 -3.64
C LEU A 50 -1.13 7.23 -2.41
N ASP A 51 -0.19 8.19 -2.49
CA ASP A 51 0.07 9.13 -1.39
C ASP A 51 -1.14 10.00 -1.05
N VAL A 52 -2.00 10.27 -2.04
CA VAL A 52 -3.23 11.06 -1.85
C VAL A 52 -4.36 10.15 -1.40
N ILE A 53 -4.58 9.03 -2.11
CA ILE A 53 -5.67 8.09 -1.80
C ILE A 53 -5.53 7.52 -0.39
N ALA A 54 -4.31 7.16 0.03
CA ALA A 54 -4.06 6.55 1.32
C ALA A 54 -4.31 7.49 2.52
N GLN A 55 -4.50 8.80 2.32
CA GLN A 55 -4.84 9.72 3.43
C GLN A 55 -6.29 9.56 3.89
N GLY A 56 -7.16 9.02 3.03
CA GLY A 56 -8.58 8.86 3.29
C GLY A 56 -9.00 7.40 3.31
N SER A 57 -9.68 6.98 4.38
CA SER A 57 -10.17 5.61 4.52
C SER A 57 -11.22 5.27 3.45
N LYS A 58 -12.10 6.23 3.13
CA LYS A 58 -13.15 6.06 2.12
C LYS A 58 -12.57 5.88 0.72
N GLU A 59 -11.65 6.76 0.32
CA GLU A 59 -10.97 6.73 -0.98
C GLU A 59 -10.17 5.44 -1.14
N THR A 60 -9.51 5.00 -0.06
CA THR A 60 -8.80 3.72 -0.03
C THR A 60 -9.76 2.55 -0.23
N GLN A 61 -10.91 2.55 0.45
CA GLN A 61 -11.94 1.51 0.28
C GLN A 61 -12.54 1.50 -1.14
N GLU A 62 -12.82 2.66 -1.72
CA GLU A 62 -13.28 2.79 -3.10
C GLU A 62 -12.26 2.23 -4.10
N LEU A 63 -10.97 2.50 -3.89
CA LEU A 63 -9.92 1.89 -4.69
C LEU A 63 -9.87 0.36 -4.54
N LEU A 64 -10.00 -0.17 -3.32
CA LEU A 64 -10.04 -1.62 -3.10
C LEU A 64 -11.23 -2.27 -3.81
N LYS A 65 -12.41 -1.63 -3.80
CA LYS A 65 -13.58 -2.04 -4.58
C LYS A 65 -13.28 -2.03 -6.07
N LYS A 66 -12.66 -0.97 -6.59
CA LYS A 66 -12.28 -0.84 -8.00
C LYS A 66 -11.31 -1.96 -8.42
N ILE A 67 -10.34 -2.30 -7.58
CA ILE A 67 -9.40 -3.40 -7.82
C ILE A 67 -10.14 -4.74 -7.89
N ASN A 68 -11.00 -5.03 -6.92
CA ASN A 68 -11.68 -6.34 -6.84
C ASN A 68 -12.66 -6.58 -8.00
N HIS A 69 -13.31 -5.53 -8.48
CA HIS A 69 -14.24 -5.59 -9.62
C HIS A 69 -13.56 -5.36 -10.99
N SER A 70 -12.24 -5.15 -11.03
CA SER A 70 -11.53 -4.93 -12.28
C SER A 70 -11.42 -6.22 -13.10
N ASN A 71 -11.78 -6.14 -14.38
CA ASN A 71 -11.55 -7.22 -15.35
C ASN A 71 -10.14 -7.15 -15.98
N LEU A 72 -9.35 -6.13 -15.64
CA LEU A 72 -8.00 -5.92 -16.18
C LEU A 72 -6.93 -6.80 -15.51
N VAL A 73 -7.27 -7.46 -14.41
CA VAL A 73 -6.31 -8.18 -13.55
C VAL A 73 -6.87 -9.53 -13.09
N SER A 74 -5.99 -10.52 -13.01
CA SER A 74 -6.30 -11.84 -12.45
C SER A 74 -6.64 -11.76 -10.96
N ASP A 75 -7.36 -12.76 -10.44
CA ASP A 75 -7.70 -12.81 -9.01
C ASP A 75 -6.47 -12.84 -8.09
N LYS A 76 -5.37 -13.43 -8.55
CA LYS A 76 -4.09 -13.39 -7.83
C LYS A 76 -3.57 -11.96 -7.75
N GLN A 77 -3.61 -11.21 -8.85
CA GLN A 77 -3.20 -9.81 -8.87
C GLN A 77 -4.13 -8.95 -8.01
N LYS A 78 -5.45 -9.17 -8.05
CA LYS A 78 -6.40 -8.47 -7.17
C LYS A 78 -6.03 -8.60 -5.69
N ARG A 79 -5.73 -9.82 -5.24
CA ARG A 79 -5.28 -10.06 -3.85
C ARG A 79 -3.98 -9.31 -3.52
N ASN A 80 -2.98 -9.38 -4.39
CA ASN A 80 -1.70 -8.71 -4.18
C ASN A 80 -1.86 -7.18 -4.16
N TYR A 81 -2.66 -6.63 -5.06
CA TYR A 81 -2.89 -5.19 -5.19
C TYR A 81 -3.65 -4.67 -3.98
N SER A 82 -4.75 -5.34 -3.62
CA SER A 82 -5.54 -5.00 -2.43
C SER A 82 -4.70 -5.11 -1.14
N GLY A 83 -3.83 -6.12 -1.05
CA GLY A 83 -2.89 -6.25 0.07
C GLY A 83 -1.89 -5.09 0.14
N ALA A 84 -1.31 -4.72 -1.00
CA ALA A 84 -0.34 -3.61 -1.07
C ALA A 84 -0.99 -2.26 -0.73
N VAL A 85 -2.20 -1.99 -1.23
CA VAL A 85 -2.94 -0.75 -0.93
C VAL A 85 -3.27 -0.64 0.55
N ARG A 86 -3.69 -1.74 1.19
CA ARG A 86 -3.93 -1.76 2.65
C ARG A 86 -2.65 -1.53 3.45
N ALA A 87 -1.57 -2.21 3.09
CA ALA A 87 -0.27 -2.02 3.74
C ALA A 87 0.22 -0.57 3.60
N TYR A 88 -0.01 0.05 2.44
CA TYR A 88 0.32 1.45 2.20
C TYR A 88 -0.50 2.39 3.10
N PHE A 89 -1.82 2.18 3.17
CA PHE A 89 -2.69 2.94 4.07
C PHE A 89 -2.23 2.80 5.53
N GLU A 90 -2.00 1.57 5.99
CA GLU A 90 -1.56 1.29 7.35
C GLU A 90 -0.25 1.98 7.70
N PHE A 91 0.65 2.02 6.72
CA PHE A 91 1.93 2.69 6.87
C PHE A 91 1.77 4.20 7.00
N ILE A 92 1.00 4.85 6.11
CA ILE A 92 0.81 6.31 6.10
C ILE A 92 0.10 6.77 7.38
N ASN A 93 -0.89 6.02 7.84
CA ASN A 93 -1.79 6.47 8.91
C ASN A 93 -1.49 5.85 10.28
N GLY A 94 -0.61 4.85 10.36
CA GLY A 94 -0.25 4.18 11.61
C GLY A 94 -1.35 3.28 12.21
N HIS A 95 -2.45 3.05 11.50
CA HIS A 95 -3.57 2.23 11.95
C HIS A 95 -4.17 1.40 10.81
N VAL A 96 -4.89 0.33 11.17
CA VAL A 96 -5.54 -0.59 10.21
C VAL A 96 -6.69 0.10 9.50
N LEU A 97 -6.79 -0.08 8.17
CA LEU A 97 -7.94 0.39 7.42
C LEU A 97 -9.22 -0.18 8.03
N PRO A 98 -10.20 0.65 8.44
CA PRO A 98 -11.47 0.17 8.96
C PRO A 98 -12.14 -0.76 7.96
N SER A 99 -12.71 -1.87 8.43
CA SER A 99 -13.60 -2.68 7.61
C SER A 99 -14.85 -1.86 7.26
N GLU A 100 -15.35 -2.00 6.04
CA GLU A 100 -16.68 -1.48 5.69
C GLU A 100 -17.69 -2.08 6.69
N GLN A 101 -18.36 -1.21 7.44
CA GLN A 101 -19.51 -1.56 8.27
C GLN A 101 -20.74 -1.69 7.37
#